data_AF-A0A6J6RLY7-F1
#
_entry.id   AF-A0A6J6RLY7-F1
#
_cell.length_a   1.000
_cell.length_b   1.000
_cell.length_c   1.000
_cell.angle_alpha   90.00
_cell.angle_beta   90.00
_cell.angle_gamma   90.00
#
_symmetry.space_group_name_H-M   'P 1'
#
loop_
_entity.id
_entity.type
_entity.pdbx_description
1 polymer ?
#
loop_
_entity_poly.entity_id
_entity_poly.type
_entity_poly.pdbx_seq_one_letter_code
_entity_poly.pdbx_strand_id
1 'polypeptide(L)' 'MDQLMVDCGDDHIEVGDEVVLIGTQGKATITAEDVATHLDTIAYEIVCGIGPRVPRFYPRGND' A
#
# COMPACT_ATOMS: atom_id res chain seq x y z
N MET A 1 -6.68 16.28 2.21
CA MET A 1 -5.36 15.97 1.63
C MET A 1 -5.41 14.51 1.24
N ASP A 2 -5.16 14.22 -0.04
CA ASP A 2 -5.74 13.06 -0.71
C ASP A 2 -4.79 12.43 -1.74
N GLN A 3 -3.59 13.00 -1.94
CA GLN A 3 -2.65 12.60 -2.99
C GLN A 3 -1.20 12.78 -2.51
N LEU A 4 -0.30 11.96 -3.06
CA LEU A 4 1.16 12.05 -2.94
C LEU A 4 1.80 11.80 -4.32
N MET A 5 3.08 12.09 -4.47
CA MET A 5 3.87 11.76 -5.67
C MET A 5 5.00 10.79 -5.32
N VAL A 6 5.34 9.91 -6.26
CA VAL A 6 6.48 8.99 -6.17
C VAL A 6 7.35 9.20 -7.41
N ASP A 7 8.67 9.23 -7.21
CA ASP A 7 9.62 9.23 -8.32
C ASP A 7 9.73 7.82 -8.90
N CYS A 8 9.46 7.70 -10.20
CA CYS A 8 9.47 6.44 -10.93
C CYS A 8 10.73 6.26 -11.79
N GLY A 9 11.66 7.22 -11.74
CA GLY A 9 12.87 7.18 -12.57
C GLY A 9 12.55 7.03 -14.05
N ASP A 10 13.20 6.05 -14.69
CA ASP A 10 13.07 5.75 -16.13
C ASP A 10 12.07 4.62 -16.42
N ASP A 11 11.27 4.20 -15.44
CA ASP A 11 10.28 3.14 -15.64
C ASP A 11 9.15 3.60 -16.58
N HIS A 12 8.71 2.71 -17.47
CA HIS A 12 7.54 2.96 -18.32
C HIS A 12 6.26 2.76 -17.51
N ILE A 13 5.50 3.84 -17.31
CA ILE A 13 4.28 3.86 -16.49
C ILE A 13 3.15 4.52 -17.26
N GLU A 14 1.96 3.96 -17.14
CA GLU A 14 0.73 4.46 -17.74
C GLU A 14 -0.32 4.82 -16.69
N VAL A 15 -1.26 5.69 -17.07
CA VAL A 15 -2.37 6.06 -16.19
C VAL A 15 -3.24 4.83 -15.94
N GLY A 16 -3.36 4.46 -14.67
CA GLY A 16 -4.13 3.29 -14.23
C GLY A 16 -3.28 2.12 -13.80
N ASP A 17 -1.95 2.19 -13.93
CA ASP A 17 -1.05 1.17 -13.40
C ASP A 17 -1.22 0.99 -11.88
N GLU A 18 -1.14 -0.26 -11.45
CA GLU A 18 -1.35 -0.62 -10.05
C GLU A 18 -0.16 -0.19 -9.18
N VAL A 19 -0.47 0.47 -8.06
CA VAL A 19 0.49 0.78 -7.01
C VAL A 19 0.11 0.04 -5.73
N VAL A 20 1.03 -0.76 -5.20
CA VAL A 20 0.87 -1.51 -3.96
C VAL A 20 1.62 -0.80 -2.82
N LEU A 21 0.89 -0.12 -1.93
CA LEU A 21 1.48 0.55 -0.76
C LEU A 21 1.78 -0.41 0.41
N ILE A 22 0.97 -1.47 0.56
CA ILE A 22 1.16 -2.57 1.51
C ILE A 22 0.67 -3.84 0.81
N GLY A 23 1.55 -4.82 0.62
CA GLY A 23 1.25 -6.05 -0.12
C GLY A 23 2.45 -6.55 -0.92
N THR A 24 2.18 -7.41 -1.89
CA THR A 24 3.20 -8.02 -2.77
C THR A 24 2.92 -7.66 -4.22
N GLN A 25 3.95 -7.23 -4.95
CA GLN A 25 3.92 -7.03 -6.40
C GLN A 25 5.16 -7.67 -7.02
N GLY A 26 4.94 -8.63 -7.92
CA GLY A 26 6.03 -9.43 -8.49
C GLY A 26 6.82 -10.19 -7.42
N LYS A 27 8.10 -9.82 -7.22
CA LYS A 27 9.00 -10.42 -6.21
C LYS A 27 9.20 -9.54 -4.99
N ALA A 28 8.66 -8.33 -4.98
CA ALA A 28 8.81 -7.38 -3.89
C ALA A 28 7.58 -7.42 -2.98
N THR A 29 7.81 -7.24 -1.68
CA THR A 29 6.76 -7.18 -0.67
C THR A 29 7.05 -6.04 0.28
N ILE A 30 6.02 -5.25 0.60
CA ILE A 30 6.01 -4.25 1.66
C ILE A 30 4.94 -4.68 2.66
N THR A 31 5.34 -5.03 3.86
CA THR A 31 4.43 -5.41 4.94
C THR A 31 4.01 -4.20 5.77
N ALA A 32 2.94 -4.35 6.56
CA ALA A 32 2.57 -3.33 7.54
C ALA A 32 3.66 -3.11 8.61
N GLU A 33 4.48 -4.12 8.90
CA GLU A 33 5.62 -4.04 9.82
C GLU A 33 6.76 -3.20 9.23
N ASP A 34 7.01 -3.30 7.92
CA ASP A 34 8.02 -2.48 7.24
C ASP A 34 7.64 -0.99 7.34
N VAL A 35 6.36 -0.67 7.07
CA VAL A 35 5.84 0.70 7.22
C VAL A 35 5.92 1.17 8.68
N ALA A 36 5.58 0.29 9.63
CA ALA A 36 5.66 0.61 11.06
C ALA A 36 7.09 0.92 11.51
N THR A 37 8.07 0.15 11.02
CA THR A 37 9.50 0.36 11.29
C THR A 37 9.96 1.73 10.79
N HIS A 38 9.52 2.16 9.60
CA HIS A 38 9.84 3.49 9.07
C HIS A 38 9.23 4.65 9.85
N LEU A 39 8.15 4.39 10.61
CA LEU A 39 7.42 5.38 11.40
C LEU A 39 7.68 5.26 12.90
N ASP A 40 8.63 4.42 13.33
CA ASP A 40 8.92 4.11 14.74
C ASP A 40 7.65 3.72 15.53
N THR A 41 6.82 2.86 14.95
CA THR A 41 5.58 2.35 15.56
C THR A 41 5.41 0.84 15.35
N ILE A 42 4.22 0.30 15.61
CA ILE A 42 3.83 -1.11 15.46
C ILE A 42 2.81 -1.28 14.32
N ALA A 43 2.77 -2.47 13.71
CA ALA A 43 1.87 -2.76 12.59
C ALA A 43 0.37 -2.50 12.90
N TYR A 44 -0.06 -2.65 14.16
CA TYR A 44 -1.44 -2.35 14.57
C TYR A 44 -1.82 -0.89 14.34
N GLU A 45 -0.90 0.05 14.54
CA GLU A 45 -1.17 1.47 14.27
C GLU A 45 -1.30 1.73 12.78
N ILE A 46 -0.54 1.02 11.94
CA ILE A 46 -0.60 1.14 10.49
C ILE A 46 -1.97 0.68 9.95
N VAL A 47 -2.38 -0.53 10.30
CA VAL A 47 -3.65 -1.08 9.77
C VAL A 47 -4.88 -0.36 10.32
N CYS A 48 -4.85 0.07 11.59
CA CYS A 48 -5.92 0.89 12.18
C CYS A 48 -5.91 2.33 11.67
N GLY A 49 -4.76 2.85 11.25
CA GLY A 49 -4.59 4.19 10.70
C GLY A 49 -5.19 4.38 9.31
N ILE A 50 -5.49 3.30 8.58
CA ILE A 50 -6.18 3.37 7.28
C ILE A 50 -7.60 3.89 7.52
N GLY A 51 -7.82 5.17 7.20
CA GLY A 51 -9.08 5.87 7.49
C GLY A 51 -10.30 5.33 6.74
N PRO A 52 -11.52 5.76 7.12
CA PRO A 52 -12.78 5.25 6.57
C PRO A 52 -13.00 5.56 5.07
N ARG A 53 -12.24 6.49 4.49
CA ARG A 53 -12.35 6.87 3.08
C ARG A 53 -11.79 5.82 2.11
N VAL A 54 -10.94 4.91 2.59
CA VAL A 54 -10.39 3.82 1.78
C VAL A 54 -11.42 2.68 1.71
N PRO A 55 -11.94 2.29 0.54
CA PRO A 55 -12.89 1.18 0.45
C PRO A 55 -12.23 -0.16 0.84
N ARG A 56 -12.98 -1.05 1.48
CA ARG A 56 -12.52 -2.39 1.84
C ARG A 56 -13.21 -3.41 0.94
N PHE A 57 -12.43 -4.17 0.21
CA PHE A 57 -12.90 -5.30 -0.58
C PHE A 57 -12.52 -6.59 0.15
N TYR A 58 -13.51 -7.43 0.42
CA TYR A 58 -13.30 -8.74 1.03
C TYR A 58 -13.44 -9.77 -0.08
N PRO A 59 -12.33 -10.33 -0.61
CA PRO A 59 -12.44 -11.43 -1.53
C PRO A 59 -13.16 -12.57 -0.80
N ARG A 60 -14.31 -13.00 -1.32
CA ARG A 60 -14.87 -14.28 -0.90
C ARG A 60 -13.86 -15.33 -1.38
N GLY A 61 -13.51 -16.29 -0.54
CA GLY A 61 -12.53 -17.30 -0.90
C GLY A 61 -13.03 -18.18 -2.05
N ASN A 62 -12.87 -17.71 -3.29
CA ASN A 62 -12.67 -18.45 -4.54
C ASN A 62 -12.67 -17.60 -5.83
N ASP A 63 -12.65 -16.27 -5.79
CA ASP A 63 -12.51 -15.44 -7.00
C ASP A 63 -11.17 -14.70 -7.02
#